data_AF-A0A1Z4JD82-F1
#
_entry.id   AF-A0A1Z4JD82-F1
#
_cell.length_a   1.000
_cell.length_b   1.000
_cell.length_c   1.000
_cell.angle_alpha   90.00
_cell.angle_beta   90.00
_cell.angle_gamma   90.00
#
_symmetry.space_group_name_H-M   'P 1'
#
loop_
_entity.id
_entity.type
_entity.pdbx_description
1 polymer ?
#
loop_
_entity_poly.entity_id
_entity_poly.type
_entity_poly.pdbx_seq_one_letter_code
_entity_poly.pdbx_strand_id
1 'polypeptide(L)'
;MYALELGMPVHYLSGFGKHLGSALPAYSRNEQLRLAQYRRYEDQAQKLELVKAIVTTKIYNQATIFYRHGVKEHPLKQRKASVAAQKIDQVRGWKGWQRGSILVIGRRC
;
A
#
# COMPACT_ATOMS: atom_id res chain seq x y z
N MET A 1 21.77 27.51 -4.99
CA MET A 1 20.76 26.97 -4.06
C MET A 1 20.38 25.58 -4.55
N TYR A 2 20.60 24.55 -3.75
CA TYR A 2 20.36 23.16 -4.13
C TYR A 2 19.00 22.68 -3.63
N ALA A 3 18.34 21.77 -4.37
CA ALA A 3 17.00 21.27 -4.05
C ALA A 3 16.88 20.68 -2.63
N LEU A 4 17.94 20.05 -2.13
CA LEU A 4 17.96 19.46 -0.78
C LEU A 4 18.02 20.52 0.33
N GLU A 5 18.66 21.67 0.08
CA GLU A 5 18.68 22.80 1.02
C GLU A 5 17.28 23.39 1.20
N LEU A 6 16.50 23.39 0.12
CA LEU A 6 15.09 23.79 0.09
C LEU A 6 14.13 22.74 0.69
N GLY A 7 14.62 21.59 1.13
CA GLY A 7 13.78 20.54 1.71
C GLY A 7 12.98 19.76 0.66
N MET A 8 13.38 19.81 -0.61
CA MET A 8 12.73 19.09 -1.69
C MET A 8 13.37 17.70 -1.88
N PRO A 9 12.62 16.60 -1.70
CA PRO A 9 13.14 15.27 -1.96
C PRO A 9 13.33 15.04 -3.47
N VAL A 10 14.44 14.40 -3.85
CA VAL A 10 14.75 14.06 -5.24
C VAL A 10 14.63 12.55 -5.42
N HIS A 11 13.78 12.11 -6.35
CA HIS A 11 13.57 10.70 -6.65
C HIS A 11 14.22 10.34 -7.99
N TYR A 12 15.02 9.27 -7.99
CA TYR A 12 15.69 8.76 -9.17
C TYR A 12 14.88 7.61 -9.78
N LEU A 13 14.62 7.70 -11.08
CA LEU A 13 13.90 6.70 -11.86
C LEU A 13 14.81 6.17 -12.96
N SER A 14 14.63 4.91 -13.36
CA SER A 14 15.25 4.38 -14.58
C SER A 14 14.61 5.02 -15.82
N GLY A 15 15.25 4.85 -16.99
CA GLY A 15 14.67 5.28 -18.27
C GLY A 15 13.28 4.65 -18.57
N PHE A 16 12.95 3.53 -17.92
CA PHE A 16 11.66 2.86 -18.00
C PHE A 16 10.73 3.17 -16.81
N GLY A 17 11.03 4.18 -16.00
CA GLY A 17 10.19 4.63 -14.89
C GLY A 17 10.28 3.79 -13.61
N LYS A 18 11.21 2.84 -13.50
CA LYS A 18 11.40 2.06 -12.26
C LYS A 18 12.07 2.94 -11.20
N HIS A 19 11.51 2.99 -9.99
CA HIS A 19 12.15 3.71 -8.89
C HIS A 19 13.49 3.06 -8.47
N LEU A 20 14.57 3.84 -8.54
CA LEU A 20 15.93 3.42 -8.18
C LEU A 20 16.29 3.80 -6.75
N GLY A 21 15.79 4.96 -6.30
CA GLY A 21 16.06 5.48 -4.97
C GLY A 21 15.71 6.95 -4.86
N SER A 22 16.02 7.55 -3.73
CA SER A 22 15.71 8.96 -3.47
C SER A 22 16.71 9.58 -2.51
N ALA A 23 17.12 10.81 -2.83
CA ALA A 23 17.83 11.68 -1.90
C ALA A 23 16.79 12.47 -1.09
N LEU A 24 16.74 12.19 0.21
CA LEU A 24 15.83 12.86 1.14
C LEU A 24 16.60 13.98 1.86
N PRO A 25 15.96 15.13 2.14
CA PRO A 25 16.56 16.18 2.95
C PRO A 25 16.85 15.65 4.37
N ALA A 26 17.92 16.16 5.00
CA ALA A 26 18.42 15.67 6.28
C ALA A 26 17.43 15.91 7.44
N TYR A 27 16.61 16.95 7.36
CA TYR A 27 15.67 17.31 8.40
C TYR A 27 14.27 16.75 8.08
N SER A 28 13.75 15.95 9.00
CA SER A 28 12.36 15.49 8.98
C SER A 28 11.70 15.95 10.26
N ARG A 29 10.69 16.82 10.17
CA ARG A 29 9.87 17.23 11.34
C ARG A 29 9.00 16.10 11.92
N ASN A 30 9.06 14.90 11.35
CA ASN A 30 8.18 13.77 11.65
C ASN A 30 8.81 12.70 12.57
N GLU A 31 9.80 13.05 13.38
CA GLU A 31 10.48 12.11 14.28
C GLU A 31 9.52 11.47 15.29
N GLN A 32 8.62 12.25 15.89
CA GLN A 32 7.60 11.75 16.81
C GLN A 32 6.64 10.76 16.14
N LEU A 33 6.29 11.00 14.88
CA LEU A 33 5.47 10.07 14.09
C LEU A 33 6.23 8.76 13.84
N ARG A 34 7.54 8.82 13.55
CA ARG A 34 8.37 7.63 13.36
C ARG A 34 8.47 6.81 14.64
N LEU A 35 8.60 7.46 15.80
CA LEU A 35 8.57 6.80 17.10
C LEU A 35 7.21 6.15 17.38
N ALA A 36 6.11 6.84 17.09
CA ALA A 36 4.76 6.29 17.23
C ALA A 36 4.53 5.08 16.28
N GLN A 37 5.03 5.14 15.05
CA GLN A 37 5.03 4.01 14.11
C GLN A 37 5.80 2.81 14.67
N TYR A 38 6.97 3.06 15.29
CA TYR A 38 7.77 2.01 15.89
C TYR A 38 7.05 1.34 17.07
N ARG A 39 6.54 2.14 18.02
CA ARG A 39 5.74 1.63 19.16
C ARG A 39 4.55 0.78 18.70
N ARG A 40 3.84 1.23 17.66
CA ARG A 40 2.71 0.51 17.08
C ARG A 40 3.12 -0.76 16.31
N TYR A 41 4.36 -0.81 15.83
CA TYR A 41 4.91 -1.99 15.17
C TYR A 41 5.30 -3.09 16.17
N GLU A 42 5.72 -2.72 17.38
CA GLU A 42 6.05 -3.65 18.47
C GLU A 42 4.81 -4.34 19.06
N ASP A 43 3.69 -3.61 19.19
CA ASP A 43 2.41 -4.19 19.60
C ASP A 43 1.80 -5.05 18.49
N GLN A 44 1.81 -6.37 18.67
CA GLN A 44 1.30 -7.33 17.69
C GLN A 44 -0.20 -7.19 17.43
N ALA A 45 -1.00 -6.81 18.44
CA ALA A 45 -2.44 -6.65 18.29
C ALA A 45 -2.75 -5.41 17.44
N GLN A 46 -2.12 -4.27 17.76
CA GLN A 46 -2.29 -3.03 16.99
C GLN A 46 -1.74 -3.16 15.57
N LYS A 47 -0.63 -3.88 15.41
CA LYS A 47 -0.05 -4.18 14.10
C LYS A 47 -1.01 -5.01 13.24
N LEU A 48 -1.64 -6.05 13.81
CA LEU A 48 -2.61 -6.88 13.11
C LEU A 48 -3.85 -6.06 12.70
N GLU A 49 -4.36 -5.24 13.62
CA GLU A 49 -5.48 -4.34 13.35
C GLU A 49 -5.18 -3.40 12.17
N LEU A 50 -4.02 -2.74 12.20
CA LEU A 50 -3.59 -1.83 11.13
C LEU A 50 -3.47 -2.57 9.79
N VAL A 51 -2.89 -3.77 9.78
CA VAL A 51 -2.76 -4.59 8.57
C VAL A 51 -4.13 -4.99 8.02
N LYS A 52 -5.07 -5.42 8.87
CA LYS A 52 -6.44 -5.74 8.47
C LYS A 52 -7.16 -4.52 7.89
N ALA A 53 -7.02 -3.35 8.51
CA ALA A 53 -7.61 -2.10 8.02
C ALA A 53 -7.08 -1.73 6.62
N ILE A 54 -5.76 -1.79 6.42
CA ILE A 54 -5.14 -1.49 5.11
C ILE A 54 -5.62 -2.46 4.03
N VAL A 55 -5.65 -3.77 4.31
CA VAL A 55 -6.05 -4.77 3.30
C VAL A 55 -7.54 -4.68 2.99
N THR A 56 -8.40 -4.49 3.99
CA THR A 56 -9.84 -4.32 3.81
C THR A 56 -10.14 -3.10 2.93
N THR A 57 -9.48 -1.96 3.22
CA THR A 57 -9.64 -0.73 2.44
C THR A 57 -9.13 -0.91 1.01
N LYS A 58 -8.01 -1.61 0.82
CA LYS A 58 -7.47 -1.90 -0.52
C LYS A 58 -8.44 -2.76 -1.35
N ILE A 59 -9.02 -3.80 -0.75
CA ILE A 59 -10.03 -4.66 -1.40
C ILE A 59 -11.25 -3.83 -1.79
N TYR A 60 -11.72 -2.95 -0.88
CA TYR A 60 -12.83 -2.06 -1.14
C TYR A 60 -12.55 -1.14 -2.34
N ASN A 61 -11.42 -0.43 -2.34
CA ASN A 61 -11.03 0.46 -3.44
C ASN A 61 -10.93 -0.28 -4.77
N GLN A 62 -10.35 -1.49 -4.78
CA GLN A 62 -10.27 -2.32 -5.98
C GLN A 62 -11.66 -2.73 -6.49
N ALA A 63 -12.55 -3.18 -5.60
CA ALA A 63 -13.92 -3.51 -5.95
C ALA A 63 -14.68 -2.31 -6.51
N THR A 64 -14.47 -1.11 -5.97
CA THR A 64 -15.04 0.14 -6.52
C THR A 64 -14.55 0.41 -7.94
N ILE A 65 -13.26 0.21 -8.22
CA ILE A 65 -12.72 0.35 -9.58
C ILE A 65 -13.37 -0.68 -10.53
N PHE A 66 -13.45 -1.95 -10.13
CA PHE A 66 -14.11 -2.98 -10.95
C PHE A 66 -15.57 -2.64 -11.24
N TYR A 67 -16.31 -2.17 -10.23
CA TYR A 67 -17.68 -1.72 -10.39
C TYR A 67 -17.79 -0.57 -11.41
N ARG A 68 -16.92 0.45 -11.32
CA ARG A 68 -16.89 1.58 -12.26
C ARG A 68 -16.61 1.17 -13.71
N HIS A 69 -15.83 0.11 -13.91
CA HIS A 69 -15.56 -0.45 -15.24
C HIS A 69 -16.55 -1.54 -15.67
N GLY A 70 -17.67 -1.72 -14.95
CA GLY A 70 -18.72 -2.67 -15.32
C GLY A 70 -18.37 -4.16 -15.12
N VAL A 71 -17.27 -4.45 -14.43
CA VAL A 71 -16.84 -5.84 -14.14
C VAL A 71 -17.62 -6.36 -12.93
N LYS A 72 -18.72 -7.08 -13.19
CA LYS A 72 -19.64 -7.60 -12.16
C LYS A 72 -19.05 -8.79 -11.39
N GLU A 73 -18.41 -9.71 -12.10
CA GLU A 73 -17.80 -10.93 -11.58
C GLU A 73 -16.31 -10.66 -11.29
N HIS A 74 -15.92 -10.69 -10.02
CA HIS A 74 -14.51 -10.56 -9.65
C HIS A 74 -14.22 -11.26 -8.31
N PRO A 75 -13.05 -11.92 -8.17
CA PRO A 75 -12.74 -12.78 -7.02
C PRO A 75 -12.57 -12.02 -5.70
N LEU A 76 -12.57 -10.68 -5.71
CA LEU A 76 -12.43 -9.88 -4.50
C LEU A 76 -13.73 -9.80 -3.68
N LYS A 77 -14.90 -9.99 -4.32
CA LYS A 77 -16.21 -9.92 -3.65
C LYS A 77 -16.37 -11.00 -2.58
N GLN A 78 -15.85 -12.20 -2.84
CA GLN A 78 -15.89 -13.35 -1.92
C GLN A 78 -14.87 -13.24 -0.76
N ARG A 79 -13.83 -12.41 -0.92
CA ARG A 79 -12.67 -12.39 -0.01
C ARG A 79 -12.76 -11.35 1.11
N LYS A 80 -13.72 -10.42 1.05
CA LYS A 80 -13.92 -9.41 2.12
C LYS A 80 -14.22 -10.06 3.47
N ALA A 81 -15.01 -11.13 3.49
CA ALA A 81 -15.34 -11.87 4.72
C ALA A 81 -14.13 -12.61 5.30
N SER A 82 -13.22 -13.09 4.44
CA SER A 82 -12.07 -13.88 4.85
C SER A 82 -10.96 -13.06 5.54
N VAL A 83 -10.90 -11.73 5.32
CA VAL A 83 -9.86 -10.85 5.95
C VAL A 83 -10.00 -10.84 7.48
N ALA A 84 -11.22 -10.91 7.99
CA ALA A 84 -11.51 -10.77 9.42
C ALA A 84 -10.92 -11.92 10.26
N ALA A 85 -10.88 -13.13 9.70
CA ALA A 85 -10.55 -14.36 10.43
C ALA A 85 -9.05 -14.71 10.47
N GLN A 86 -8.17 -13.94 9.80
CA GLN A 86 -6.81 -14.41 9.51
C GLN A 86 -5.69 -13.74 10.32
N LYS A 87 -4.61 -14.51 10.51
CA LYS A 87 -3.33 -14.10 11.13
C LYS A 87 -2.51 -13.21 10.18
N ILE A 88 -1.58 -12.44 10.73
CA ILE A 88 -0.87 -11.36 10.03
C ILE A 88 -0.14 -11.81 8.75
N ASP A 89 0.50 -12.98 8.77
CA ASP A 89 1.27 -13.49 7.63
C ASP A 89 0.38 -13.97 6.48
N GLN A 90 -0.80 -14.50 6.82
CA GLN A 90 -1.79 -14.89 5.83
C GLN A 90 -2.38 -13.65 5.13
N VAL A 91 -2.63 -12.57 5.89
CA VAL A 91 -3.13 -11.29 5.34
C VAL A 91 -2.09 -10.60 4.43
N ARG A 92 -0.79 -10.77 4.71
CA ARG A 92 0.30 -10.21 3.88
C ARG A 92 0.44 -10.91 2.53
N GLY A 93 0.29 -12.24 2.48
CA GLY A 93 0.32 -13.01 1.23
C GLY A 93 -0.70 -12.54 0.19
N TRP A 94 -1.80 -11.91 0.64
CA TRP A 94 -2.88 -11.46 -0.24
C TRP A 94 -2.50 -10.25 -1.09
N LYS A 95 -1.55 -9.42 -0.63
CA LYS A 95 -1.07 -8.28 -1.43
C LYS A 95 -0.26 -8.72 -2.66
N GLY A 96 0.43 -9.86 -2.58
CA GLY A 96 1.19 -10.44 -3.69
C GLY A 96 0.26 -10.92 -4.81
N TRP A 97 -0.76 -11.69 -4.43
CA TRP A 97 -1.72 -12.28 -5.37
C TRP A 97 -2.57 -11.23 -6.12
N GLN A 98 -3.03 -10.18 -5.43
CA GLN A 98 -3.80 -9.09 -6.04
C GLN A 98 -3.05 -8.31 -7.14
N ARG A 99 -1.72 -8.37 -7.16
CA ARG A 99 -0.89 -7.63 -8.13
C ARG A 99 -1.14 -8.14 -9.56
N GLY A 100 -1.50 -9.41 -9.73
CA GLY A 100 -1.89 -9.98 -11.02
C GLY A 100 -3.29 -9.55 -11.49
N SER A 101 -4.27 -9.43 -10.58
CA SER A 101 -5.66 -9.12 -10.94
C SER A 101 -5.88 -7.66 -11.35
N ILE A 102 -5.08 -6.73 -10.82
CA ILE A 102 -5.17 -5.30 -11.17
C ILE A 102 -4.56 -4.97 -12.53
N LEU A 103 -3.58 -5.79 -12.99
CA LEU A 103 -2.93 -5.63 -14.28
C LEU A 103 -3.92 -5.79 -15.45
N VAL A 104 -5.04 -6.48 -15.21
CA VAL A 104 -6.10 -6.70 -16.21
C VAL A 104 -6.85 -5.40 -16.55
N ILE A 105 -6.97 -4.45 -15.62
CA ILE A 105 -7.61 -3.14 -15.87
C ILE A 105 -6.62 -2.18 -16.55
N GLY A 106 -5.35 -2.19 -16.13
CA GLY A 106 -4.32 -1.27 -16.64
C GLY A 106 -3.83 -1.52 -18.08
N ARG A 107 -4.34 -2.56 -18.78
CA ARG A 107 -4.05 -2.82 -20.20
C ARG A 107 -5.14 -2.31 -21.17
N ARG A 108 -6.16 -1.62 -20.68
CA ARG A 108 -7.24 -1.03 -21.51
C ARG A 108 -7.24 0.50 -21.56
N CYS A 109 -6.20 1.15 -21.06
CA CYS A 109 -5.95 2.57 -21.26
C CYS A 109 -4.69 2.76 -22.10
#